data_AF-A0A9N8MH36-F1
#
_entry.id   AF-A0A9N8MH36-F1
#
_cell.length_a   1.000
_cell.length_b   1.000
_cell.length_c   1.000
_cell.angle_alpha   90.00
_cell.angle_beta   90.00
_cell.angle_gamma   90.00
#
_symmetry.space_group_name_H-M   'P 1'
#
loop_
_entity.id
_entity.type
_entity.pdbx_description
1 polymer ?
#
loop_
_entity_poly.entity_id
_entity_poly.type
_entity_poly.pdbx_seq_one_letter_code
_entity_poly.pdbx_strand_id
1 'polypeptide(L)'
;MIEMNFLAIIFAALIPLVMGFIWYNPKVFGNAWMKEAGLSEEKLKNTNMIGVFVISIILSIMMGMFLQIVTIHQYGALGLIGGDANLAKPSFTAFMNDYGNGFRSFGHGALHGFMTGIFFVFPLIAINAMFERKSWKYIFINTGYWTITITLMGGIICGWYAIDGFNLVTPK
;
A
#
# COMPACT_ATOMS: atom_id res chain seq x y z
N MET A 1 12.59 20.44 -0.29
CA MET A 1 12.28 19.68 0.94
C MET A 1 11.43 18.47 0.57
N ILE A 2 11.35 17.43 1.40
CA ILE A 2 10.45 16.29 1.15
C ILE A 2 9.04 16.75 1.47
N GLU A 3 8.28 17.11 0.45
CA GLU A 3 6.89 17.52 0.60
C GLU A 3 5.97 16.31 0.42
N MET A 4 4.91 16.26 1.24
CA MET A 4 3.90 15.22 1.12
C MET A 4 3.01 15.50 -0.09
N ASN A 5 3.09 14.66 -1.12
CA ASN A 5 2.16 14.68 -2.23
C ASN A 5 0.86 13.94 -1.84
N PHE A 6 -0.06 14.69 -1.23
CA PHE A 6 -1.38 14.20 -0.83
C PHE A 6 -2.20 13.64 -1.99
N LEU A 7 -2.02 14.15 -3.21
CA LEU A 7 -2.73 13.63 -4.38
C LEU A 7 -2.34 12.19 -4.67
N ALA A 8 -1.04 11.88 -4.64
CA ALA A 8 -0.56 10.52 -4.85
C ALA A 8 -1.12 9.54 -3.78
N ILE A 9 -1.25 9.99 -2.52
CA ILE A 9 -1.87 9.19 -1.44
C ILE A 9 -3.35 8.95 -1.74
N ILE A 10 -4.10 9.99 -2.09
CA ILE A 10 -5.54 9.90 -2.36
C ILE A 10 -5.79 8.97 -3.55
N PHE A 11 -5.03 9.11 -4.64
CA PHE A 11 -5.14 8.23 -5.80
C PHE A 11 -4.79 6.78 -5.46
N ALA A 12 -3.72 6.56 -4.70
CA ALA A 12 -3.38 5.22 -4.21
C ALA A 12 -4.48 4.64 -3.32
N ALA A 13 -5.15 5.46 -2.50
CA ALA A 13 -6.22 5.01 -1.60
C ALA A 13 -7.49 4.51 -2.33
N LEU A 14 -7.62 4.78 -3.63
CA LEU A 14 -8.71 4.22 -4.45
C LEU A 14 -8.42 2.78 -4.93
N ILE A 15 -7.15 2.37 -4.94
CA ILE A 15 -6.72 1.06 -5.46
C ILE A 15 -7.38 -0.11 -4.73
N PRO A 16 -7.53 -0.14 -3.40
CA PRO A 16 -8.23 -1.22 -2.72
C PRO A 16 -9.66 -1.39 -3.20
N LEU A 17 -10.39 -0.32 -3.52
CA LEU A 17 -11.76 -0.44 -4.03
C LEU A 17 -11.79 -1.02 -5.45
N VAL A 18 -10.91 -0.53 -6.34
CA VAL A 18 -10.80 -1.02 -7.72
C VAL A 18 -10.37 -2.49 -7.74
N MET A 19 -9.34 -2.83 -6.97
CA MET A 19 -8.88 -4.20 -6.82
C MET A 19 -9.94 -5.08 -6.16
N GLY A 20 -10.69 -4.57 -5.18
CA GLY A 20 -11.76 -5.30 -4.52
C GLY A 20 -12.86 -5.68 -5.51
N PHE A 21 -13.26 -4.75 -6.38
CA PHE A 21 -14.24 -5.01 -7.43
C PHE A 21 -13.80 -6.13 -8.39
N ILE A 22 -12.51 -6.17 -8.75
CA ILE A 22 -11.95 -7.20 -9.64
C ILE A 22 -11.79 -8.53 -8.89
N TRP A 23 -11.12 -8.52 -7.74
CA TRP A 23 -10.69 -9.71 -7.01
C TRP A 23 -11.87 -10.49 -6.43
N TYR A 24 -12.84 -9.79 -5.85
CA TYR A 24 -14.02 -10.39 -5.23
C TYR A 24 -15.18 -10.56 -6.21
N ASN A 25 -14.97 -10.33 -7.50
CA ASN A 25 -15.93 -10.72 -8.53
C ASN A 25 -16.14 -12.25 -8.52
N PRO A 26 -17.38 -12.77 -8.68
CA PRO A 26 -17.65 -14.20 -8.77
C PRO A 26 -16.83 -14.96 -9.83
N LYS A 27 -16.41 -14.28 -10.90
CA LYS A 27 -15.59 -14.84 -11.99
C LYS A 27 -14.10 -14.92 -11.67
N VAL A 28 -13.65 -14.34 -10.56
CA VAL A 28 -12.23 -14.33 -10.13
C VAL A 28 -12.09 -15.14 -8.85
N PHE A 29 -12.14 -14.53 -7.66
CA PHE A 29 -12.07 -15.23 -6.38
C PHE A 29 -13.32 -15.07 -5.51
N GLY A 30 -14.32 -14.31 -5.93
CA GLY A 30 -15.50 -13.97 -5.12
C GLY A 30 -16.22 -15.16 -4.51
N ASN A 31 -16.57 -16.16 -5.33
CA ASN A 31 -17.28 -17.37 -4.85
C ASN A 31 -16.43 -18.19 -3.87
N ALA A 32 -15.13 -18.30 -4.15
CA ALA A 32 -14.21 -19.00 -3.26
C ALA A 32 -14.04 -18.24 -1.94
N TRP A 33 -13.83 -16.93 -1.99
CA TRP A 33 -13.71 -16.07 -0.83
C TRP A 33 -14.96 -16.13 0.06
N MET A 34 -16.16 -15.98 -0.51
CA MET A 34 -17.41 -16.04 0.25
C MET A 34 -17.57 -17.38 0.99
N LYS A 35 -17.28 -18.48 0.31
CA LYS A 35 -17.33 -19.83 0.90
C LYS A 35 -16.37 -19.95 2.09
N GLU A 36 -15.11 -19.57 1.90
CA GLU A 36 -14.09 -19.70 2.97
C GLU A 36 -14.29 -18.69 4.11
N ALA A 37 -14.87 -17.52 3.81
CA ALA A 37 -15.23 -16.51 4.80
C ALA A 37 -16.48 -16.91 5.61
N GLY A 38 -17.29 -17.86 5.12
CA GLY A 38 -18.56 -18.25 5.73
C GLY A 38 -19.66 -17.19 5.57
N LEU A 39 -19.62 -16.44 4.46
CA LEU A 39 -20.59 -15.39 4.14
C LEU A 39 -21.78 -15.97 3.38
N SER A 40 -22.99 -15.69 3.86
CA SER A 40 -24.24 -15.97 3.15
C SER A 40 -24.73 -14.72 2.40
N GLU A 41 -25.51 -14.91 1.34
CA GLU A 41 -26.11 -13.80 0.59
C GLU A 41 -27.00 -12.92 1.48
N GLU A 42 -27.68 -13.51 2.46
CA GLU A 42 -28.50 -12.80 3.43
C GLU A 42 -27.69 -11.79 4.27
N LYS A 43 -26.50 -12.19 4.74
CA LYS A 43 -25.60 -11.29 5.48
C LYS A 43 -25.11 -10.13 4.61
N LEU A 44 -24.89 -10.37 3.32
CA LEU A 44 -24.43 -9.33 2.40
C LEU A 44 -25.53 -8.28 2.13
N LYS A 45 -26.79 -8.69 2.00
CA LYS A 45 -27.92 -7.78 1.74
C LYS A 45 -28.17 -6.76 2.85
N ASN A 46 -27.86 -7.12 4.10
CA ASN A 46 -28.09 -6.26 5.26
C ASN A 46 -26.89 -5.35 5.62
N THR A 47 -25.87 -5.25 4.76
CA THR A 47 -24.68 -4.46 5.02
C THR A 47 -24.82 -3.01 4.51
N ASN A 48 -24.44 -2.02 5.34
CA ASN A 48 -24.32 -0.63 4.90
C ASN A 48 -23.07 -0.43 4.03
N MET A 49 -23.21 -0.68 2.73
CA MET A 49 -22.10 -0.62 1.77
C MET A 49 -21.47 0.77 1.64
N ILE A 50 -22.26 1.84 1.79
CA ILE A 50 -21.74 3.21 1.75
C ILE A 50 -20.78 3.43 2.92
N GLY A 51 -21.18 3.04 4.14
CA GLY A 51 -20.34 3.12 5.32
C GLY A 51 -19.04 2.30 5.17
N VAL A 52 -19.14 1.09 4.63
CA VAL A 52 -17.96 0.24 4.35
C VAL A 52 -17.01 0.92 3.37
N PHE A 53 -17.49 1.50 2.27
CA PHE A 53 -16.64 2.17 1.30
C PHE A 53 -15.97 3.43 1.86
N VAL A 54 -16.71 4.26 2.60
CA VAL A 54 -16.15 5.47 3.23
C VAL A 54 -15.03 5.09 4.21
N ILE A 55 -15.29 4.14 5.11
CA ILE A 55 -14.29 3.67 6.07
C ILE A 55 -13.10 3.03 5.34
N SER A 56 -13.34 2.26 4.28
CA SER A 56 -12.27 1.64 3.49
C SER A 56 -11.34 2.70 2.88
N ILE A 57 -11.87 3.81 2.36
CA ILE A 57 -11.04 4.90 1.82
C ILE A 57 -10.18 5.53 2.91
N ILE A 58 -10.77 5.81 4.10
CA ILE A 58 -10.03 6.37 5.23
C ILE A 58 -8.87 5.44 5.64
N LEU A 59 -9.16 4.15 5.80
CA LEU A 59 -8.14 3.15 6.13
C LEU A 59 -7.08 3.02 5.02
N SER A 60 -7.49 3.18 3.76
CA SER A 60 -6.57 3.14 2.61
C SER A 60 -5.65 4.37 2.56
N ILE A 61 -6.14 5.55 2.98
CA ILE A 61 -5.30 6.75 3.17
C ILE A 61 -4.28 6.50 4.29
N MET A 62 -4.68 5.91 5.42
CA MET A 62 -3.75 5.56 6.51
C MET A 62 -2.66 4.60 6.02
N MET A 63 -3.04 3.60 5.23
CA MET A 63 -2.08 2.68 4.62
C MET A 63 -1.16 3.40 3.62
N GLY A 64 -1.69 4.33 2.82
CA GLY A 64 -0.88 5.16 1.92
C GLY A 64 0.11 6.06 2.65
N MET A 65 -0.26 6.60 3.82
CA MET A 65 0.67 7.34 4.69
C MET A 65 1.82 6.43 5.19
N PHE A 66 1.51 5.21 5.61
CA PHE A 66 2.52 4.24 6.01
C PHE A 66 3.42 3.81 4.83
N LEU A 67 2.83 3.55 3.66
CA LEU A 67 3.57 3.11 2.48
C LEU A 67 4.59 4.14 1.99
N GLN A 68 4.40 5.43 2.22
CA GLN A 68 5.45 6.42 1.94
C GLN A 68 6.74 6.09 2.69
N ILE A 69 6.65 5.80 3.99
CA ILE A 69 7.82 5.50 4.82
C ILE A 69 8.56 4.27 4.30
N VAL A 70 7.83 3.29 3.76
CA VAL A 70 8.38 2.02 3.28
C VAL A 70 8.94 2.10 1.85
N THR A 71 8.37 2.96 1.00
CA THR A 71 8.66 3.00 -0.44
C THR A 71 9.55 4.18 -0.85
N ILE A 72 9.80 5.12 0.06
CA ILE A 72 10.54 6.36 -0.20
C ILE A 72 11.68 6.49 0.81
N HIS A 73 12.90 6.25 0.36
CA HIS A 73 14.10 6.28 1.22
C HIS A 73 14.37 7.65 1.86
N GLN A 74 13.94 8.74 1.21
CA GLN A 74 14.17 10.09 1.70
C GLN A 74 13.47 10.35 3.03
N TYR A 75 12.34 9.69 3.33
CA TYR A 75 11.73 9.74 4.67
C TYR A 75 12.62 9.08 5.72
N GLY A 76 13.33 8.00 5.38
CA GLY A 76 14.35 7.39 6.24
C GLY A 76 15.53 8.32 6.49
N ALA A 77 16.06 8.97 5.45
CA ALA A 77 17.13 9.95 5.57
C ALA A 77 16.73 11.15 6.45
N LEU A 78 15.50 11.66 6.28
CA LEU A 78 14.93 12.72 7.12
C LEU A 78 14.77 12.27 8.58
N GLY A 79 14.36 11.02 8.80
CA GLY A 79 14.25 10.43 10.15
C GLY A 79 15.58 10.39 10.90
N LEU A 80 16.70 10.13 10.21
CA LEU A 80 18.04 10.11 10.81
C LEU A 80 18.48 11.47 11.38
N ILE A 81 17.94 12.57 10.86
CA ILE A 81 18.23 13.93 11.34
C ILE A 81 17.16 14.47 12.29
N GLY A 82 16.23 13.63 12.74
CA GLY A 82 15.18 14.01 13.70
C GLY A 82 13.91 14.57 13.07
N GLY A 83 13.70 14.42 11.75
CA GLY A 83 12.45 14.78 11.09
C GLY A 83 12.33 16.23 10.63
N ASP A 84 13.28 17.11 11.00
CA ASP A 84 13.27 18.52 10.63
C ASP A 84 14.45 18.86 9.72
N ALA A 85 14.16 19.12 8.44
CA ALA A 85 15.16 19.50 7.45
C ALA A 85 15.83 20.86 7.76
N ASN A 86 15.21 21.71 8.57
CA ASN A 86 15.81 23.00 8.96
C ASN A 86 16.98 22.83 9.94
N LEU A 87 17.08 21.68 10.61
CA LEU A 87 18.17 21.33 11.51
C LEU A 87 19.27 20.52 10.82
N ALA A 88 19.20 20.39 9.49
CA ALA A 88 20.13 19.58 8.71
C ALA A 88 21.57 20.11 8.79
N LYS A 89 22.50 19.20 9.07
CA LYS A 89 23.95 19.46 8.92
C LYS A 89 24.33 19.51 7.43
N PRO A 90 25.46 20.16 7.06
CA PRO A 90 25.93 20.20 5.67
C PRO A 90 26.06 18.82 5.00
N SER A 91 26.38 17.77 5.77
CA SER A 91 26.45 16.40 5.26
C SER A 91 25.11 15.85 4.77
N PHE A 92 24.00 16.21 5.41
CA PHE A 92 22.66 15.82 4.94
C PHE A 92 22.34 16.52 3.62
N THR A 93 22.61 17.82 3.53
CA THR A 93 22.39 18.59 2.29
C THR A 93 23.22 18.03 1.14
N ALA A 94 24.50 17.71 1.37
CA ALA A 94 25.35 17.07 0.38
C ALA A 94 24.77 15.72 -0.07
N PHE A 95 24.38 14.85 0.87
CA PHE A 95 23.76 13.57 0.56
C PHE A 95 22.46 13.71 -0.25
N MET A 96 21.60 14.67 0.11
CA MET A 96 20.35 14.91 -0.60
C MET A 96 20.56 15.52 -1.98
N ASN A 97 21.63 16.28 -2.20
CA ASN A 97 22.01 16.76 -3.53
C ASN A 97 22.44 15.60 -4.44
N ASP A 98 23.18 14.63 -3.89
CA ASP A 98 23.67 13.48 -4.66
C ASP A 98 22.59 12.41 -4.88
N TYR A 99 21.75 12.13 -3.88
CA TYR A 99 20.86 10.96 -3.85
C TYR A 99 19.37 11.27 -3.63
N GLY A 100 18.99 12.54 -3.49
CA GLY A 100 17.63 12.95 -3.11
C GLY A 100 16.53 12.50 -4.08
N ASN A 101 16.89 12.23 -5.33
CA ASN A 101 15.98 11.74 -6.38
C ASN A 101 16.14 10.23 -6.66
N GLY A 102 17.07 9.57 -5.98
CA GLY A 102 17.31 8.15 -6.15
C GLY A 102 16.06 7.33 -5.83
N PHE A 103 15.81 6.32 -6.68
CA PHE A 103 14.76 5.31 -6.50
C PHE A 103 13.32 5.86 -6.41
N ARG A 104 13.04 7.01 -7.04
CA ARG A 104 11.70 7.59 -7.15
C ARG A 104 10.97 7.06 -8.39
N SER A 105 10.44 5.84 -8.32
CA SER A 105 9.73 5.24 -9.45
C SER A 105 8.65 4.25 -9.03
N PHE A 106 7.72 3.99 -9.95
CA PHE A 106 6.67 2.99 -9.78
C PHE A 106 7.27 1.60 -9.54
N GLY A 107 8.22 1.17 -10.36
CA GLY A 107 8.84 -0.15 -10.20
C GLY A 107 9.51 -0.34 -8.84
N HIS A 108 10.16 0.70 -8.32
CA HIS A 108 10.78 0.65 -7.00
C HIS A 108 9.72 0.59 -5.88
N GLY A 109 8.73 1.48 -5.91
CA GLY A 109 7.65 1.46 -4.92
C GLY A 109 6.83 0.16 -4.95
N ALA A 110 6.62 -0.41 -6.14
CA ALA A 110 5.96 -1.69 -6.32
C ALA A 110 6.77 -2.84 -5.70
N LEU A 111 8.09 -2.86 -5.87
CA LEU A 111 8.95 -3.85 -5.22
C LEU A 111 8.81 -3.80 -3.70
N HIS A 112 8.88 -2.61 -3.10
CA HIS A 112 8.72 -2.43 -1.65
C HIS A 112 7.31 -2.81 -1.16
N GLY A 113 6.27 -2.46 -1.92
CA GLY A 113 4.90 -2.90 -1.63
C GLY A 113 4.74 -4.42 -1.70
N PHE A 114 5.33 -5.07 -2.70
CA PHE A 114 5.33 -6.52 -2.83
C PHE A 114 6.03 -7.20 -1.63
N MET A 115 7.22 -6.71 -1.26
CA MET A 115 7.94 -7.19 -0.08
C MET A 115 7.12 -7.02 1.19
N THR A 116 6.43 -5.89 1.35
CA THR A 116 5.53 -5.66 2.49
C THR A 116 4.37 -6.66 2.48
N GLY A 117 3.84 -6.99 1.31
CA GLY A 117 2.77 -7.99 1.15
C GLY A 117 3.21 -9.36 1.65
N ILE A 118 4.39 -9.81 1.24
CA ILE A 118 4.92 -11.14 1.56
C ILE A 118 5.47 -11.22 2.98
N PHE A 119 6.23 -10.23 3.43
CA PHE A 119 6.97 -10.30 4.69
C PHE A 119 6.25 -9.66 5.88
N PHE A 120 5.18 -8.89 5.65
CA PHE A 120 4.40 -8.27 6.72
C PHE A 120 2.92 -8.67 6.66
N VAL A 121 2.25 -8.49 5.52
CA VAL A 121 0.80 -8.75 5.43
C VAL A 121 0.47 -10.25 5.47
N PHE A 122 1.21 -11.09 4.74
CA PHE A 122 1.03 -12.54 4.78
C PHE A 122 1.12 -13.12 6.20
N PRO A 123 2.20 -12.93 6.96
CA PRO A 123 2.28 -13.51 8.31
C PRO A 123 1.19 -12.95 9.22
N LEU A 124 0.86 -11.65 9.13
CA LEU A 124 -0.20 -11.03 9.93
C LEU A 124 -1.56 -11.70 9.67
N ILE A 125 -1.95 -11.85 8.40
CA ILE A 125 -3.21 -12.51 8.03
C ILE A 125 -3.17 -13.99 8.39
N ALA A 126 -2.08 -14.69 8.08
CA ALA A 126 -1.96 -16.13 8.30
C ALA A 126 -2.06 -16.48 9.79
N ILE A 127 -1.37 -15.74 10.67
CA ILE A 127 -1.42 -15.97 12.11
C ILE A 127 -2.86 -15.82 12.63
N ASN A 128 -3.51 -14.69 12.33
CA ASN A 128 -4.88 -14.45 12.78
C ASN A 128 -5.86 -15.51 12.24
N ALA A 129 -5.78 -15.79 10.94
CA ALA A 129 -6.62 -16.78 10.29
C ALA A 129 -6.44 -18.19 10.86
N MET A 130 -5.22 -18.60 11.21
CA MET A 130 -4.96 -19.90 11.84
C MET A 130 -5.55 -19.98 13.25
N PHE A 131 -5.45 -18.91 14.06
CA PHE A 131 -6.13 -18.85 15.36
C PHE A 131 -7.66 -18.92 15.24
N GLU A 132 -8.21 -18.35 14.17
CA GLU A 132 -9.63 -18.42 13.81
C GLU A 132 -10.03 -19.72 13.10
N ARG A 133 -9.10 -20.67 12.90
CA ARG A 133 -9.31 -21.94 12.18
C ARG A 133 -9.81 -21.76 10.73
N LYS A 134 -9.45 -20.65 10.09
CA LYS A 134 -9.70 -20.41 8.68
C LYS A 134 -8.76 -21.27 7.81
N SER A 135 -9.20 -21.56 6.59
CA SER A 135 -8.43 -22.39 5.67
C SER A 135 -7.22 -21.65 5.08
N TRP A 136 -6.22 -22.40 4.63
CA TRP A 136 -5.12 -21.82 3.83
C TRP A 136 -5.61 -21.15 2.54
N LYS A 137 -6.75 -21.59 2.00
CA LYS A 137 -7.38 -20.94 0.85
C LYS A 137 -7.86 -19.53 1.20
N TYR A 138 -8.49 -19.34 2.36
CA TYR A 138 -8.83 -18.01 2.88
C TYR A 138 -7.57 -17.14 3.01
N ILE A 139 -6.52 -17.69 3.61
CA ILE A 139 -5.25 -16.98 3.82
C ILE A 139 -4.69 -16.48 2.49
N PHE A 140 -4.50 -17.37 1.50
CA PHE A 140 -3.91 -16.99 0.22
C PHE A 140 -4.79 -16.02 -0.59
N ILE A 141 -6.12 -16.15 -0.54
CA ILE A 141 -7.02 -15.21 -1.22
C ILE A 141 -6.86 -13.80 -0.64
N ASN A 142 -6.89 -13.66 0.68
CA ASN A 142 -6.82 -12.35 1.34
C ASN A 142 -5.41 -11.75 1.28
N THR A 143 -4.36 -12.56 1.48
CA THR A 143 -2.97 -12.11 1.33
C THR A 143 -2.66 -11.73 -0.11
N GLY A 144 -3.10 -12.53 -1.09
CA GLY A 144 -2.87 -12.23 -2.51
C GLY A 144 -3.50 -10.92 -2.92
N TYR A 145 -4.76 -10.69 -2.50
CA TYR A 145 -5.46 -9.42 -2.68
C TYR A 145 -4.64 -8.25 -2.14
N TRP A 146 -4.25 -8.31 -0.87
CA TRP A 146 -3.53 -7.19 -0.24
C TRP A 146 -2.12 -7.00 -0.81
N THR A 147 -1.41 -8.08 -1.12
CA THR A 147 -0.07 -8.02 -1.72
C THR A 147 -0.08 -7.25 -3.03
N ILE A 148 -1.00 -7.58 -3.94
CA ILE A 148 -1.12 -6.88 -5.23
C ILE A 148 -1.60 -5.44 -5.00
N THR A 149 -2.60 -5.25 -4.13
CA THR A 149 -3.16 -3.94 -3.81
C THR A 149 -2.08 -2.97 -3.33
N ILE A 150 -1.28 -3.37 -2.32
CA ILE A 150 -0.25 -2.48 -1.77
C ILE A 150 0.99 -2.38 -2.67
N THR A 151 1.24 -3.36 -3.53
CA THR A 151 2.23 -3.26 -4.63
C THR A 151 1.87 -2.11 -5.55
N LEU A 152 0.62 -2.05 -6.02
CA LEU A 152 0.14 -0.98 -6.88
C LEU A 152 0.12 0.38 -6.15
N MET A 153 -0.36 0.41 -4.91
CA MET A 153 -0.35 1.63 -4.09
C MET A 153 1.06 2.17 -3.87
N GLY A 154 1.99 1.29 -3.49
CA GLY A 154 3.40 1.66 -3.26
C GLY A 154 4.06 2.19 -4.53
N GLY A 155 3.76 1.56 -5.68
CA GLY A 155 4.23 2.05 -6.98
C GLY A 155 3.70 3.45 -7.30
N ILE A 156 2.41 3.71 -7.11
CA ILE A 156 1.83 5.05 -7.35
C ILE A 156 2.46 6.09 -6.44
N ILE A 157 2.58 5.77 -5.14
CA ILE A 157 3.14 6.68 -4.14
C ILE A 157 4.60 7.01 -4.46
N CYS A 158 5.44 6.00 -4.73
CA CYS A 158 6.85 6.26 -5.01
C CYS A 158 7.05 6.95 -6.37
N GLY A 159 6.33 6.50 -7.40
CA GLY A 159 6.46 7.00 -8.76
C GLY A 159 5.97 8.43 -8.96
N TRP A 160 4.95 8.87 -8.22
CA TRP A 160 4.37 10.22 -8.34
C TRP A 160 4.95 11.25 -7.35
N TYR A 161 5.83 10.82 -6.45
CA TYR A 161 6.64 11.74 -5.64
C TYR A 161 7.93 12.16 -6.36
N ALA A 162 8.12 11.79 -7.63
CA ALA A 162 9.22 12.28 -8.42
C ALA A 162 9.01 13.76 -8.80
N ILE A 163 10.09 14.54 -8.77
CA ILE A 163 10.07 16.01 -8.92
C ILE A 163 9.58 16.43 -10.32
N ASP A 164 9.78 15.56 -11.30
CA ASP A 164 9.45 15.73 -12.71
C ASP A 164 8.09 15.11 -13.11
N GLY A 165 7.35 14.54 -12.15
CA GLY A 165 6.03 13.98 -12.38
C GLY A 165 5.94 12.51 -12.01
N PHE A 166 5.37 11.68 -12.90
CA PHE A 166 5.19 10.26 -12.66
C PHE A 166 6.29 9.44 -13.37
N ASN A 167 7.15 8.79 -12.59
CA ASN A 167 8.23 7.96 -13.12
C ASN A 167 7.90 6.47 -13.03
N LEU A 168 7.91 5.79 -14.17
CA LEU A 168 7.67 4.33 -14.23
C LEU A 168 8.89 3.53 -13.74
N VAL A 169 10.08 3.98 -14.11
CA VAL A 169 11.37 3.36 -13.79
C VAL A 169 12.28 4.39 -13.14
N THR A 170 13.21 3.93 -12.30
CA THR A 170 14.17 4.83 -11.66
C THR A 170 15.03 5.47 -12.74
N PRO A 171 15.07 6.81 -12.85
CA PRO A 171 15.99 7.49 -13.75
C PRO A 171 17.43 7.10 -13.38
N LYS A 172 18.21 6.71 -14.39
CA LYS A 172 19.64 6.40 -14.23
C LYS A 172 20.47 7.66 -14.40
#